data_AF-A0A804NF54-F1
#
_entry.id   AF-A0A804NF54-F1
#
_cell.length_a   1.000
_cell.length_b   1.000
_cell.length_c   1.000
_cell.angle_alpha   90.00
_cell.angle_beta   90.00
_cell.angle_gamma   90.00
#
_symmetry.space_group_name_H-M   'P 1'
#
loop_
_entity.id
_entity.type
_entity.pdbx_description
1 polymer ?
#
loop_
_entity_poly.entity_id
_entity_poly.type
_entity_poly.pdbx_seq_one_letter_code
_entity_poly.pdbx_strand_id
1 'polypeptide(L)'
;METFGRYLDLHELYNEFINSKFGTLMEYSAYVGCFSQTDKISHSHKATREYLEHILEYLTSFLYRTEPLQDIDKIFLKLESEFEEQWANEGILGWGNKGTEKESEIDLDYYSTVEELVELGPEKLKQALAARGLKSGGTVQQRADRLFLLKVTPLEQLDRKHFAKVPHTKDGSNTAPNGNAFKEDMKKEIALMEVKMKRLCELLDEAFVRTKENAEKKLTLTYEEMEAEREEEEVQVDTESDDEEQQIYNPLKLPMGWDGKPIPYWLYKLHGLGQEFKCEICGNHSYWGRRAYERHFKEWRHQHGMRCLGIPNTKNFNEITSIEAKALWEKIQARQGVNKWRPDLEEEYEDQEGNIYNKKTYTDLQRQGLI
;
A
#
# COMPACT_ATOMS: atom_id res chain seq x y z
N MET A 1 -3.53 -3.46 -5.15
CA MET A 1 -2.23 -3.42 -4.46
C MET A 1 -1.55 -2.09 -4.73
N GLU A 2 -1.03 -1.46 -3.68
CA GLU A 2 -0.47 -0.10 -3.73
C GLU A 2 0.94 -0.02 -4.33
N THR A 3 1.61 -1.16 -4.58
CA THR A 3 2.98 -1.26 -5.17
C THR A 3 3.94 -0.20 -4.60
N PHE A 4 4.19 -0.28 -3.29
CA PHE A 4 5.10 0.62 -2.56
C PHE A 4 4.84 2.12 -2.76
N GLY A 5 3.56 2.51 -2.90
CA GLY A 5 3.17 3.91 -3.07
C GLY A 5 3.07 4.38 -4.51
N ARG A 6 3.26 3.49 -5.48
CA ARG A 6 3.12 3.81 -6.90
C ARG A 6 1.66 4.05 -7.28
N TYR A 7 0.74 3.24 -6.74
CA TYR A 7 -0.70 3.33 -6.96
C TYR A 7 -1.46 3.42 -5.65
N LEU A 8 -2.69 3.94 -5.72
CA LEU A 8 -3.66 3.95 -4.62
C LEU A 8 -4.59 2.74 -4.75
N ASP A 9 -4.85 2.04 -3.66
CA ASP A 9 -5.84 0.97 -3.63
C ASP A 9 -7.19 1.49 -3.17
N LEU A 10 -7.96 2.01 -4.13
CA LEU A 10 -9.26 2.63 -3.88
C LEU A 10 -10.43 1.65 -4.05
N HIS A 11 -10.18 0.33 -4.18
CA HIS A 11 -11.25 -0.65 -4.45
C HIS A 11 -12.24 -0.79 -3.30
N GLU A 12 -11.76 -0.75 -2.07
CA GLU A 12 -12.62 -0.81 -0.88
C GLU A 12 -13.54 0.43 -0.83
N LEU A 13 -12.96 1.62 -0.99
CA LEU A 13 -13.68 2.89 -1.04
C LEU A 13 -14.66 2.96 -2.22
N TYR A 14 -14.32 2.36 -3.36
CA TYR A 14 -15.21 2.23 -4.51
C TYR A 14 -16.42 1.34 -4.21
N ASN A 15 -16.21 0.20 -3.56
CA ASN A 15 -17.28 -0.70 -3.16
C ASN A 15 -18.21 -0.03 -2.14
N GLU A 16 -17.64 0.70 -1.17
CA GLU A 16 -18.43 1.50 -0.22
C GLU A 16 -19.24 2.58 -0.94
N PHE A 17 -18.63 3.28 -1.90
CA PHE A 17 -19.30 4.29 -2.70
C PHE A 17 -20.52 3.71 -3.43
N ILE A 18 -20.35 2.63 -4.18
CA ILE A 18 -21.44 1.99 -4.95
C ILE A 18 -22.55 1.48 -4.03
N ASN A 19 -22.21 0.95 -2.86
CA ASN A 19 -23.18 0.42 -1.90
C ASN A 19 -23.88 1.51 -1.09
N SER A 20 -23.40 2.75 -1.15
CA SER A 20 -23.98 3.89 -0.44
C SER A 20 -25.25 4.42 -1.12
N LYS A 21 -26.06 5.17 -0.38
CA LYS A 21 -27.30 5.78 -0.91
C LYS A 21 -27.06 6.98 -1.84
N PHE A 22 -25.86 7.57 -1.78
CA PHE A 22 -25.48 8.73 -2.59
C PHE A 22 -24.59 8.33 -3.78
N GLY A 23 -24.05 7.11 -3.77
CA GLY A 23 -23.23 6.59 -4.84
C GLY A 23 -24.00 6.41 -6.13
N THR A 24 -23.27 6.52 -7.22
CA THR A 24 -23.77 6.24 -8.57
C THR A 24 -23.06 5.01 -9.11
N LEU A 25 -23.79 4.13 -9.81
CA LEU A 25 -23.19 3.01 -10.51
C LEU A 25 -22.27 3.56 -11.61
N MET A 26 -20.97 3.38 -11.44
CA MET A 26 -19.95 3.83 -12.39
C MET A 26 -18.76 2.86 -12.38
N GLU A 27 -17.98 2.87 -13.45
CA GLU A 27 -16.76 2.06 -13.56
C GLU A 27 -15.67 2.55 -12.59
N TYR A 28 -14.79 1.65 -12.17
CA TYR A 28 -13.71 1.97 -11.22
C TYR A 28 -12.79 3.09 -11.73
N SER A 29 -12.34 3.04 -12.99
CA SER A 29 -11.51 4.09 -13.60
C SER A 29 -12.20 5.46 -13.60
N ALA A 30 -13.51 5.48 -13.88
CA ALA A 30 -14.33 6.69 -13.82
C ALA A 30 -14.47 7.22 -12.39
N TYR A 31 -14.58 6.33 -11.41
CA TYR A 31 -14.62 6.67 -9.99
C TYR A 31 -13.30 7.31 -9.54
N VAL A 32 -12.15 6.69 -9.85
CA VAL A 32 -10.82 7.26 -9.56
C VAL A 32 -10.65 8.63 -10.22
N GLY A 33 -11.10 8.78 -11.48
CA GLY A 33 -11.01 10.05 -12.21
C GLY A 33 -11.93 11.17 -11.69
N CYS A 34 -13.02 10.83 -10.98
CA CYS A 34 -13.91 11.81 -10.37
C CYS A 34 -13.73 11.91 -8.84
N PHE A 35 -12.72 11.24 -8.27
CA PHE A 35 -12.55 11.10 -6.83
C PHE A 35 -12.39 12.45 -6.11
N SER A 36 -11.75 13.43 -6.75
CA SER A 36 -11.57 14.79 -6.22
C SER A 36 -12.86 15.64 -6.23
N GLN A 37 -13.90 15.23 -6.95
CA GLN A 37 -15.14 15.98 -7.11
C GLN A 37 -16.14 15.63 -6.01
N THR A 38 -15.92 16.17 -4.81
CA THR A 38 -16.83 15.97 -3.66
C THR A 38 -18.19 16.63 -3.83
N ASP A 39 -18.33 17.56 -4.78
CA ASP A 39 -19.57 18.31 -5.03
C ASP A 39 -20.74 17.41 -5.49
N LYS A 40 -20.45 16.16 -5.87
CA LYS A 40 -21.43 15.13 -6.23
C LYS A 40 -21.95 14.32 -5.04
N ILE A 41 -21.29 14.42 -3.88
CA ILE A 41 -21.63 13.65 -2.68
C ILE A 41 -22.69 14.42 -1.88
N SER A 42 -23.83 13.79 -1.60
CA SER A 42 -24.92 14.45 -0.88
C SER A 42 -24.51 14.80 0.57
N HIS A 43 -24.61 16.08 0.93
CA HIS A 43 -24.26 16.63 2.26
C HIS A 43 -25.22 16.23 3.41
N SER A 44 -26.22 15.37 3.15
CA SER A 44 -27.38 15.21 4.05
C SER A 44 -27.38 13.92 4.89
N HIS A 45 -26.35 13.08 4.82
CA HIS A 45 -26.42 11.73 5.41
C HIS A 45 -25.25 11.41 6.34
N LYS A 46 -25.55 10.75 7.46
CA LYS A 46 -24.55 10.17 8.37
C LYS A 46 -23.57 9.24 7.63
N ALA A 47 -24.06 8.50 6.65
CA ALA A 47 -23.25 7.62 5.80
C ALA A 47 -22.20 8.38 4.97
N THR A 48 -22.46 9.64 4.61
CA THR A 48 -21.49 10.50 3.91
C THR A 48 -20.29 10.80 4.81
N ARG A 49 -20.55 11.06 6.09
CA ARG A 49 -19.49 11.31 7.07
C ARG A 49 -18.62 10.08 7.26
N GLU A 50 -19.21 8.92 7.51
CA GLU A 50 -18.47 7.67 7.74
C GLU A 50 -17.56 7.34 6.55
N TYR A 51 -18.07 7.55 5.33
CA TYR A 51 -17.29 7.37 4.10
C TYR A 51 -16.12 8.37 3.97
N LEU A 52 -16.36 9.66 4.25
CA LEU A 52 -15.30 10.68 4.21
C LEU A 52 -14.23 10.44 5.29
N GLU A 53 -14.62 9.98 6.49
CA GLU A 53 -13.68 9.58 7.54
C GLU A 53 -12.77 8.46 7.04
N HIS A 54 -13.33 7.42 6.41
CA HIS A 54 -12.57 6.33 5.79
C HIS A 54 -11.62 6.80 4.69
N ILE A 55 -12.06 7.70 3.80
CA ILE A 55 -11.20 8.29 2.78
C ILE A 55 -10.03 9.03 3.41
N LEU A 56 -10.30 9.89 4.40
CA LEU A 56 -9.27 10.68 5.05
C LEU A 56 -8.26 9.81 5.79
N GLU A 57 -8.73 8.79 6.50
CA GLU A 57 -7.87 7.82 7.19
C GLU A 57 -6.96 7.10 6.20
N TYR A 58 -7.53 6.59 5.10
CA TYR A 58 -6.79 5.89 4.07
C TYR A 58 -5.71 6.78 3.42
N LEU A 59 -6.09 7.95 2.90
CA LEU A 59 -5.17 8.85 2.19
C LEU A 59 -4.08 9.41 3.13
N THR A 60 -4.44 9.71 4.38
CA THR A 60 -3.47 10.16 5.38
C THR A 60 -2.47 9.06 5.72
N SER A 61 -2.95 7.83 5.94
CA SER A 61 -2.10 6.66 6.16
C SER A 61 -1.16 6.40 4.98
N PHE A 62 -1.69 6.50 3.75
CA PHE A 62 -0.90 6.37 2.53
C PHE A 62 0.22 7.41 2.44
N LEU A 63 -0.05 8.69 2.72
CA LEU A 63 0.98 9.73 2.76
C LEU A 63 2.02 9.49 3.87
N TYR A 64 1.61 9.06 5.06
CA TYR A 64 2.57 8.74 6.12
C TYR A 64 3.51 7.60 5.74
N ARG A 65 3.05 6.63 4.95
CA ARG A 65 3.88 5.52 4.45
C ARG A 65 4.78 5.94 3.29
N THR A 66 4.31 6.81 2.39
CA THR A 66 5.00 7.15 1.13
C THR A 66 5.88 8.39 1.23
N GLU A 67 5.49 9.37 2.04
CA GLU A 67 6.19 10.64 2.23
C GLU A 67 6.34 10.99 3.73
N PRO A 68 7.10 10.21 4.52
CA PRO A 68 7.20 10.39 5.98
C PRO A 68 7.82 11.73 6.43
N LEU A 69 8.46 12.46 5.51
CA LEU A 69 9.03 13.79 5.76
C LEU A 69 8.00 14.92 5.64
N GLN A 70 6.83 14.64 5.06
CA GLN A 70 5.77 15.62 4.92
C GLN A 70 4.98 15.72 6.23
N ASP A 71 5.02 16.89 6.86
CA ASP A 71 4.30 17.15 8.11
C ASP A 71 2.81 17.42 7.80
N ILE A 72 2.05 16.33 7.66
CA ILE A 72 0.61 16.35 7.32
C ILE A 72 -0.19 17.08 8.41
N ASP A 73 0.17 16.87 9.67
CA ASP A 73 -0.49 17.53 10.81
C ASP A 73 -0.35 19.05 10.69
N LYS A 74 0.82 19.57 10.35
CA LYS A 74 1.03 21.00 10.10
C LYS A 74 0.23 21.51 8.90
N ILE A 75 0.10 20.70 7.83
CA ILE A 75 -0.72 21.06 6.66
C ILE A 75 -2.19 21.15 7.08
N PHE A 76 -2.71 20.19 7.85
CA PHE A 76 -4.08 20.20 8.35
C PHE A 76 -4.34 21.34 9.32
N LEU A 77 -3.42 21.66 10.24
CA LEU A 77 -3.58 22.80 11.14
C LEU A 77 -3.68 24.12 10.38
N LYS A 78 -2.85 24.30 9.36
CA LYS A 78 -2.91 25.49 8.50
C LYS A 78 -4.23 25.55 7.75
N LEU A 79 -4.67 24.44 7.17
CA LEU A 79 -5.96 24.34 6.48
C LEU A 79 -7.15 24.61 7.39
N GLU A 80 -7.13 24.11 8.62
CA GLU A 80 -8.19 24.36 9.61
C GLU A 80 -8.30 25.84 9.93
N SER A 81 -7.16 26.52 10.13
CA SER A 81 -7.13 27.97 10.33
C SER A 81 -7.71 28.74 9.13
N GLU A 82 -7.29 28.38 7.91
CA GLU A 82 -7.80 29.00 6.66
C GLU A 82 -9.30 28.72 6.47
N PHE A 83 -9.76 27.50 6.81
CA PHE A 83 -11.16 27.11 6.77
C PHE A 83 -12.00 27.91 7.78
N GLU A 84 -11.52 28.09 9.01
CA GLU A 84 -12.24 28.87 10.03
C GLU A 84 -12.40 30.33 9.60
N GLU A 85 -11.34 30.92 9.02
CA GLU A 85 -11.40 32.27 8.45
C GLU A 85 -12.39 32.36 7.29
N GLN A 86 -12.37 31.40 6.36
CA GLN A 86 -13.30 31.36 5.21
C GLN A 86 -14.75 31.12 5.67
N TRP A 87 -14.96 30.20 6.60
CA TRP A 87 -16.29 29.89 7.15
C TRP A 87 -16.89 31.08 7.88
N ALA A 88 -16.08 31.88 8.57
CA ALA A 88 -16.53 33.10 9.26
C ALA A 88 -16.83 34.26 8.30
N ASN A 89 -16.05 34.41 7.23
CA ASN A 89 -16.12 35.58 6.35
C ASN A 89 -17.19 35.46 5.25
N GLU A 90 -17.39 34.28 4.66
CA GLU A 90 -18.43 34.00 3.66
C GLU A 90 -18.48 32.49 3.45
N GLY A 91 -19.50 31.82 4.00
CA GLY A 91 -19.62 30.35 3.99
C GLY A 91 -19.25 29.72 2.63
N ILE A 92 -18.45 28.66 2.68
CA ILE A 92 -17.82 28.00 1.53
C ILE A 92 -18.84 27.71 0.41
N LEU A 93 -18.42 27.90 -0.85
CA LEU A 93 -19.19 27.55 -2.05
C LEU A 93 -19.72 26.11 -1.94
N GLY A 94 -21.05 25.95 -1.95
CA GLY A 94 -21.75 24.66 -1.78
C GLY A 94 -22.31 24.41 -0.36
N TRP A 95 -21.81 25.10 0.66
CA TRP A 95 -22.18 24.90 2.07
C TRP A 95 -22.94 26.08 2.69
N GLY A 96 -22.98 27.24 2.02
CA GLY A 96 -23.81 28.35 2.46
C GLY A 96 -25.30 27.98 2.51
N ASN A 97 -26.00 28.41 3.56
CA ASN A 97 -27.47 28.29 3.74
C ASN A 97 -28.31 28.89 2.58
N LYS A 98 -27.67 29.43 1.54
CA LYS A 98 -28.30 30.03 0.34
C LYS A 98 -28.53 29.05 -0.82
N GLY A 99 -28.14 27.77 -0.67
CA GLY A 99 -28.29 26.75 -1.74
C GLY A 99 -29.71 26.24 -1.98
N THR A 100 -30.70 26.57 -1.15
CA THR A 100 -32.09 26.11 -1.32
C THR A 100 -33.12 27.22 -1.52
N GLU A 101 -32.76 28.50 -1.33
CA GLU A 101 -33.72 29.61 -1.41
C GLU A 101 -33.80 30.25 -2.79
N LYS A 102 -32.72 30.25 -3.60
CA LYS A 102 -32.76 30.92 -4.91
C LYS A 102 -33.29 30.09 -6.08
N GLU A 103 -33.26 28.76 -6.02
CA GLU A 103 -33.85 27.92 -7.08
C GLU A 103 -35.37 27.70 -6.91
N SER A 104 -35.94 28.05 -5.74
CA SER A 104 -37.36 27.83 -5.43
C SER A 104 -38.23 29.09 -5.57
N GLU A 105 -37.62 30.26 -5.78
CA GLU A 105 -38.34 31.47 -6.21
C GLU A 105 -38.58 31.43 -7.72
N ILE A 106 -39.66 30.77 -8.12
CA ILE A 106 -40.30 31.08 -9.41
C ILE A 106 -40.65 32.57 -9.35
N ASP A 107 -39.99 33.37 -10.18
CA ASP A 107 -40.36 34.76 -10.42
C ASP A 107 -41.69 34.76 -11.16
N LEU A 108 -42.76 35.07 -10.44
CA LEU A 108 -44.10 35.03 -10.98
C LEU A 108 -44.32 36.09 -12.05
N ASP A 109 -43.56 37.19 -12.05
CA ASP A 109 -43.74 38.29 -13.01
C ASP A 109 -43.47 37.85 -14.45
N TYR A 110 -42.65 36.83 -14.66
CA TYR A 110 -42.35 36.24 -15.97
C TYR A 110 -43.50 35.45 -16.60
N TYR A 111 -44.49 34.99 -15.82
CA TYR A 111 -45.56 34.11 -16.30
C TYR A 111 -46.88 34.87 -16.42
N SER A 112 -47.46 34.92 -17.62
CA SER A 112 -48.68 35.69 -17.88
C SER A 112 -49.95 34.83 -17.82
N THR A 113 -49.80 33.52 -17.96
CA THR A 113 -50.92 32.56 -17.98
C THR A 113 -50.69 31.39 -17.02
N VAL A 114 -51.78 30.70 -16.63
CA VAL A 114 -51.70 29.52 -15.76
C VAL A 114 -51.10 28.33 -16.51
N GLU A 115 -51.34 28.26 -17.82
CA GLU A 115 -50.84 27.20 -18.70
C GLU A 115 -49.31 27.17 -18.76
N GLU A 116 -48.65 28.33 -18.77
CA GLU A 116 -47.18 28.44 -18.73
C GLU A 116 -46.60 27.92 -17.40
N LEU A 117 -47.32 28.09 -16.29
CA LEU A 117 -46.91 27.57 -14.99
C LEU A 117 -47.06 26.05 -14.89
N VAL A 118 -48.03 25.46 -15.60
CA VAL A 118 -48.25 24.00 -15.65
C VAL A 118 -47.09 23.29 -16.35
N GLU A 119 -46.48 23.95 -17.34
CA GLU A 119 -45.33 23.43 -18.11
C GLU A 119 -44.05 23.29 -17.24
N LEU A 120 -43.95 24.01 -16.13
CA LEU A 120 -42.87 23.86 -15.14
C LEU A 120 -42.88 22.49 -14.42
N GLY A 121 -44.00 21.77 -14.51
CA GLY A 121 -44.14 20.42 -14.01
C GLY A 121 -44.48 20.31 -12.51
N PRO A 122 -44.89 19.11 -12.07
CA PRO A 122 -45.49 18.88 -10.76
C PRO A 122 -44.57 19.15 -9.56
N GLU A 123 -43.27 18.89 -9.69
CA GLU A 123 -42.30 19.01 -8.60
C GLU A 123 -41.88 20.45 -8.35
N LYS A 124 -41.62 21.24 -9.39
CA LYS A 124 -41.28 22.67 -9.26
C LYS A 124 -42.41 23.48 -8.65
N LEU A 125 -43.66 23.25 -9.09
CA LEU A 125 -44.84 23.89 -8.52
C LEU A 125 -45.07 23.50 -7.06
N LYS A 126 -44.80 22.24 -6.70
CA LYS A 126 -44.91 21.73 -5.33
C LYS A 126 -43.88 22.38 -4.42
N GLN A 127 -42.64 22.52 -4.88
CA GLN A 127 -41.55 23.19 -4.15
C GLN A 127 -41.85 24.69 -3.96
N ALA A 128 -42.28 25.39 -5.01
CA ALA A 128 -42.60 26.82 -4.94
C ALA A 128 -43.79 27.14 -4.00
N LEU A 129 -44.81 26.27 -3.96
CA LEU A 129 -45.91 26.38 -3.00
C LEU A 129 -45.48 26.06 -1.56
N ALA A 130 -44.64 25.04 -1.38
CA ALA A 130 -44.12 24.65 -0.07
C ALA A 130 -43.21 25.74 0.53
N ALA A 131 -42.35 26.36 -0.29
CA ALA A 131 -41.50 27.49 0.10
C ALA A 131 -42.32 28.69 0.61
N ARG A 132 -43.53 28.89 0.07
CA ARG A 132 -44.46 29.96 0.47
C ARG A 132 -45.50 29.53 1.51
N GLY A 133 -45.36 28.34 2.11
CA GLY A 133 -46.26 27.83 3.15
C GLY A 133 -47.69 27.49 2.69
N LEU A 134 -47.92 27.41 1.38
CA LEU A 134 -49.21 27.10 0.78
C LEU A 134 -49.43 25.60 0.64
N LYS A 135 -50.69 25.18 0.50
CA LYS A 135 -51.05 23.78 0.22
C LYS A 135 -50.44 23.32 -1.11
N SER A 136 -49.55 22.33 -1.06
CA SER A 136 -48.87 21.74 -2.22
C SER A 136 -49.56 20.49 -2.79
N GLY A 137 -50.70 20.08 -2.21
CA GLY A 137 -51.53 18.96 -2.69
C GLY A 137 -52.51 19.35 -3.80
N GLY A 138 -52.94 18.36 -4.59
CA GLY A 138 -53.86 18.51 -5.73
C GLY A 138 -53.20 18.18 -7.08
N THR A 139 -53.96 18.40 -8.16
CA THR A 139 -53.48 18.28 -9.54
C THR A 139 -52.49 19.39 -9.90
N VAL A 140 -51.70 19.22 -10.96
CA VAL A 140 -50.70 20.21 -11.43
C VAL A 140 -51.37 21.56 -11.72
N GLN A 141 -52.55 21.53 -12.35
CA GLN A 141 -53.36 22.74 -12.60
C GLN A 141 -53.72 23.48 -11.31
N GLN A 142 -54.21 22.76 -10.29
CA GLN A 142 -54.59 23.36 -9.01
C GLN A 142 -53.40 23.95 -8.24
N ARG A 143 -52.19 23.44 -8.48
CA ARG A 143 -50.95 24.00 -7.93
C ARG A 143 -50.56 25.28 -8.66
N ALA A 144 -50.63 25.28 -10.00
CA ALA A 144 -50.40 26.45 -10.84
C ALA A 144 -51.40 27.58 -10.52
N ASP A 145 -52.69 27.29 -10.42
CA ASP A 145 -53.74 28.25 -10.04
C ASP A 145 -53.45 28.91 -8.69
N ARG A 146 -53.04 28.12 -7.70
CA ARG A 146 -52.75 28.59 -6.33
C ARG A 146 -51.49 29.43 -6.28
N LEU A 147 -50.51 29.14 -7.13
CA LEU A 147 -49.29 29.92 -7.27
C LEU A 147 -49.56 31.23 -8.03
N PHE A 148 -50.38 31.20 -9.08
CA PHE A 148 -50.78 32.38 -9.86
C PHE A 148 -51.64 33.37 -9.05
N LEU A 149 -52.44 32.86 -8.10
CA LEU A 149 -53.22 33.68 -7.17
C LEU A 149 -52.34 34.70 -6.40
N LEU A 150 -51.06 34.38 -6.16
CA LEU A 150 -50.10 35.27 -5.51
C LEU A 150 -49.69 36.49 -6.35
N LYS A 151 -49.91 36.49 -7.68
CA LYS A 151 -49.71 37.69 -8.52
C LYS A 151 -50.78 38.74 -8.27
N VAL A 152 -52.00 38.32 -7.94
CA VAL A 152 -53.16 39.20 -7.80
C VAL A 152 -53.44 39.54 -6.34
N THR A 153 -53.13 38.62 -5.42
CA THR A 153 -53.37 38.79 -3.98
C THR A 153 -52.06 38.53 -3.21
N PRO A 154 -51.53 39.54 -2.49
CA PRO A 154 -50.32 39.34 -1.69
C PRO A 154 -50.54 38.29 -0.60
N LEU A 155 -49.47 37.60 -0.20
CA LEU A 155 -49.49 36.45 0.71
C LEU A 155 -50.25 36.74 2.02
N GLU A 156 -50.20 37.97 2.50
CA GLU A 156 -50.83 38.45 3.74
C GLU A 156 -52.37 38.54 3.68
N GLN A 157 -52.94 38.62 2.47
CA GLN A 157 -54.38 38.77 2.25
C GLN A 157 -55.06 37.46 1.84
N LEU A 158 -54.32 36.35 1.80
CA LEU A 158 -54.87 35.04 1.45
C LEU A 158 -55.66 34.40 2.61
N ASP A 159 -56.82 33.82 2.29
CA ASP A 159 -57.63 33.06 3.27
C ASP A 159 -56.79 31.90 3.85
N ARG A 160 -56.89 31.70 5.17
CA ARG A 160 -56.22 30.63 5.95
C ARG A 160 -56.47 29.22 5.38
N LYS A 161 -57.48 29.05 4.52
CA LYS A 161 -57.76 27.81 3.77
C LYS A 161 -56.70 27.47 2.72
N HIS A 162 -55.92 28.43 2.23
CA HIS A 162 -54.87 28.19 1.23
C HIS A 162 -53.53 27.76 1.85
N PHE A 163 -53.34 28.04 3.14
CA PHE A 163 -52.15 27.66 3.89
C PHE A 163 -52.21 26.18 4.31
N ALA A 164 -51.04 25.55 4.37
CA ALA A 164 -50.92 24.20 4.89
C ALA A 164 -51.39 24.16 6.35
N LYS A 165 -52.19 23.15 6.71
CA LYS A 165 -52.72 23.00 8.07
C LYS A 165 -51.56 22.55 8.97
N VAL A 166 -51.08 23.43 9.84
CA VAL A 166 -50.09 23.06 10.87
C VAL A 166 -50.76 22.06 11.81
N PRO A 167 -50.11 20.92 12.17
CA PRO A 167 -50.67 20.03 13.18
C PRO A 167 -50.75 20.78 14.51
N HIS A 168 -51.95 20.89 15.07
CA HIS A 168 -52.13 21.35 16.45
C HIS A 168 -51.51 20.31 17.40
N THR A 169 -50.31 20.56 17.88
CA THR A 169 -49.84 20.00 19.16
C THR A 169 -50.18 21.01 20.24
N LYS A 170 -50.91 20.54 21.25
CA LYS A 170 -51.28 21.32 22.43
C LYS A 170 -50.04 21.53 23.29
N ASP A 171 -49.99 22.70 23.92
CA ASP A 171 -48.96 23.19 24.83
C ASP A 171 -48.42 22.15 25.81
N GLY A 172 -47.09 22.14 25.91
CA GLY A 172 -46.33 21.39 26.89
C GLY A 172 -44.85 21.72 26.76
N SER A 173 -44.46 22.85 27.37
CA SER A 173 -43.10 23.17 27.84
C SER A 173 -42.05 22.07 27.63
N ASN A 174 -41.18 22.25 26.64
CA ASN A 174 -39.74 22.03 26.78
C ASN A 174 -39.01 22.63 25.58
N THR A 175 -38.44 23.81 25.80
CA THR A 175 -37.33 24.35 25.02
C THR A 175 -36.18 23.34 25.03
N ALA A 176 -35.99 22.61 23.95
CA ALA A 176 -34.72 21.95 23.63
C ALA A 176 -33.97 22.82 22.61
N PRO A 177 -32.98 23.63 23.01
CA PRO A 177 -32.26 24.53 22.11
C PRO A 177 -31.23 23.83 21.21
N ASN A 178 -31.09 22.50 21.26
CA ASN A 178 -29.88 21.81 20.79
C ASN A 178 -29.97 21.11 19.42
N GLY A 179 -31.14 21.05 18.80
CA GLY A 179 -31.34 20.23 17.58
C GLY A 179 -30.83 20.83 16.28
N ASN A 180 -30.81 22.17 16.17
CA ASN A 180 -30.37 22.88 14.96
C ASN A 180 -28.85 23.15 14.98
N ALA A 181 -28.31 23.53 16.15
CA ALA A 181 -26.87 23.70 16.35
C ALA A 181 -26.10 22.40 16.05
N PHE A 182 -26.57 21.25 16.54
CA PHE A 182 -25.95 19.95 16.25
C PHE A 182 -25.93 19.58 14.76
N LYS A 183 -26.94 20.03 13.99
CA LYS A 183 -26.97 19.82 12.53
C LYS A 183 -26.03 20.78 11.80
N GLU A 184 -25.91 22.01 12.26
CA GLU A 184 -24.94 22.97 11.70
C GLU A 184 -23.50 22.55 12.03
N ASP A 185 -23.23 22.07 13.24
CA ASP A 185 -21.93 21.52 13.63
C ASP A 185 -21.56 20.30 12.79
N MET A 186 -22.51 19.36 12.59
CA MET A 186 -22.29 18.20 11.73
C MET A 186 -22.04 18.59 10.27
N LYS A 187 -22.74 19.61 9.75
CA LYS A 187 -22.48 20.14 8.40
C LYS A 187 -21.11 20.78 8.30
N LYS A 188 -20.72 21.59 9.29
CA LYS A 188 -19.40 22.22 9.35
C LYS A 188 -18.28 21.18 9.39
N GLU A 189 -18.47 20.10 10.16
CA GLU A 189 -17.54 18.98 10.24
C GLU A 189 -17.38 18.27 8.89
N ILE A 190 -18.48 17.97 8.19
CA ILE A 190 -18.44 17.37 6.85
C ILE A 190 -17.77 18.32 5.85
N ALA A 191 -18.06 19.62 5.89
CA ALA A 191 -17.41 20.62 5.05
C ALA A 191 -15.90 20.65 5.27
N LEU A 192 -15.45 20.59 6.52
CA LEU A 192 -14.03 20.53 6.86
C LEU A 192 -13.38 19.24 6.32
N MET A 193 -14.06 18.11 6.46
CA MET A 193 -13.59 16.83 5.92
C MET A 193 -13.45 16.88 4.39
N GLU A 194 -14.40 17.48 3.67
CA GLU A 194 -14.31 17.67 2.22
C GLU A 194 -13.12 18.54 1.82
N VAL A 195 -12.84 19.62 2.56
CA VAL A 195 -11.68 20.49 2.28
C VAL A 195 -10.38 19.75 2.53
N LYS A 196 -10.27 18.99 3.63
CA LYS A 196 -9.10 18.13 3.90
C LYS A 196 -8.92 17.09 2.80
N MET A 197 -10.00 16.44 2.37
CA MET A 197 -9.97 15.45 1.29
C MET A 197 -9.49 16.07 -0.02
N LYS A 198 -10.04 17.22 -0.42
CA LYS A 198 -9.59 17.95 -1.62
C LYS A 198 -8.09 18.24 -1.55
N ARG A 199 -7.58 18.68 -0.41
CA ARG A 199 -6.13 18.90 -0.24
C ARG A 199 -5.31 17.62 -0.39
N LEU A 200 -5.74 16.53 0.22
CA LEU A 200 -5.04 15.24 0.09
C LEU A 200 -5.04 14.77 -1.37
N CYS A 201 -6.14 14.95 -2.08
CA CYS A 201 -6.23 14.67 -3.51
C CYS A 201 -5.26 15.53 -4.34
N GLU A 202 -5.09 16.82 -4.01
CA GLU A 202 -4.09 17.68 -4.67
C GLU A 202 -2.66 17.21 -4.44
N LEU A 203 -2.33 16.79 -3.21
CA LEU A 203 -0.98 16.28 -2.88
C LEU A 203 -0.69 14.95 -3.59
N LEU A 204 -1.72 14.11 -3.74
CA LEU A 204 -1.62 12.78 -4.33
C LEU A 204 -2.04 12.74 -5.81
N ASP A 205 -2.18 13.88 -6.48
CA ASP A 205 -2.75 13.96 -7.84
C ASP A 205 -2.01 13.05 -8.83
N GLU A 206 -0.68 13.03 -8.76
CA GLU A 206 0.14 12.14 -9.58
C GLU A 206 -0.15 10.65 -9.32
N ALA A 207 -0.36 10.27 -8.05
CA ALA A 207 -0.71 8.91 -7.69
C ALA A 207 -2.11 8.53 -8.18
N PHE A 208 -3.07 9.47 -8.13
CA PHE A 208 -4.41 9.29 -8.71
C PHE A 208 -4.36 9.09 -10.23
N VAL A 209 -3.59 9.92 -10.95
CA VAL A 209 -3.40 9.79 -12.40
C VAL A 209 -2.81 8.42 -12.75
N ARG A 210 -1.71 8.03 -12.10
CA ARG A 210 -1.08 6.70 -12.30
C ARG A 210 -2.05 5.56 -12.02
N THR A 211 -2.84 5.67 -10.95
CA THR A 211 -3.82 4.64 -10.56
C THR A 211 -4.93 4.51 -11.59
N LYS A 212 -5.43 5.63 -12.12
CA LYS A 212 -6.43 5.66 -13.17
C LYS A 212 -5.92 5.03 -14.46
N GLU A 213 -4.74 5.43 -14.92
CA GLU A 213 -4.12 4.87 -16.12
C GLU A 213 -3.86 3.36 -15.97
N ASN A 214 -3.42 2.92 -14.80
CA ASN A 214 -3.25 1.50 -14.49
C ASN A 214 -4.57 0.73 -14.53
N ALA A 215 -5.65 1.31 -13.99
CA ALA A 215 -6.98 0.71 -14.06
C ALA A 215 -7.48 0.59 -15.51
N GLU A 216 -7.32 1.65 -16.31
CA GLU A 216 -7.67 1.66 -17.74
C GLU A 216 -6.84 0.64 -18.53
N LYS A 217 -5.54 0.55 -18.26
CA LYS A 217 -4.67 -0.48 -18.85
C LYS A 217 -5.15 -1.89 -18.50
N LYS A 218 -5.40 -2.16 -17.22
CA LYS A 218 -5.85 -3.50 -16.76
C LYS A 218 -7.19 -3.93 -17.36
N LEU A 219 -8.06 -2.99 -17.76
CA LEU A 219 -9.30 -3.28 -18.48
C LEU A 219 -9.08 -3.78 -19.92
N THR A 220 -7.94 -3.44 -20.52
CA THR A 220 -7.62 -3.81 -21.92
C THR A 220 -6.77 -5.07 -22.05
N LEU A 221 -6.27 -5.59 -20.93
CA LEU A 221 -5.42 -6.78 -20.91
C LEU A 221 -6.25 -8.05 -21.08
N THR A 222 -5.65 -9.02 -21.77
CA THR A 222 -6.13 -10.40 -21.79
C THR A 222 -5.81 -11.11 -20.46
N TYR A 223 -6.46 -12.25 -20.22
CA TYR A 223 -6.22 -13.05 -19.00
C TYR A 223 -4.75 -13.46 -18.86
N GLU A 224 -4.12 -13.91 -19.96
CA GLU A 224 -2.71 -14.32 -19.98
C GLU A 224 -1.77 -13.16 -19.63
N GLU A 225 -2.05 -11.95 -20.14
CA GLU A 225 -1.26 -10.77 -19.82
C GLU A 225 -1.48 -10.29 -18.37
N MET A 226 -2.68 -10.44 -17.83
CA MET A 226 -2.99 -10.10 -16.43
C MET A 226 -2.33 -11.06 -15.44
N GLU A 227 -2.23 -12.35 -15.78
CA GLU A 227 -1.53 -13.35 -14.99
C GLU A 227 -0.02 -13.10 -15.01
N ALA A 228 0.55 -12.78 -16.18
CA ALA A 228 1.95 -12.40 -16.31
C ALA A 228 2.32 -11.13 -15.51
N GLU A 229 1.50 -10.06 -15.57
CA GLU A 229 1.74 -8.85 -14.77
C GLU A 229 1.70 -9.12 -13.26
N ARG A 230 0.83 -10.02 -12.80
CA ARG A 230 0.77 -10.41 -11.38
C ARG A 230 2.03 -11.17 -10.96
N GLU A 231 2.49 -12.11 -11.78
CA GLU A 231 3.74 -12.84 -11.52
C GLU A 231 4.94 -11.87 -11.49
N GLU A 232 4.99 -10.89 -12.39
CA GLU A 232 6.04 -9.86 -12.38
C GLU A 232 5.96 -8.95 -11.13
N GLU A 233 4.76 -8.53 -10.71
CA GLU A 233 4.54 -7.76 -9.48
C GLU A 233 4.99 -8.57 -8.23
N GLU A 234 4.68 -9.86 -8.15
CA GLU A 234 5.10 -10.73 -7.04
C GLU A 234 6.62 -10.93 -7.00
N VAL A 235 7.26 -11.12 -8.16
CA VAL A 235 8.73 -11.25 -8.26
C VAL A 235 9.43 -9.93 -7.91
N GLN A 236 8.85 -8.77 -8.25
CA GLN A 236 9.39 -7.46 -7.86
C GLN A 236 9.35 -7.25 -6.33
N VAL A 237 8.28 -7.66 -5.66
CA VAL A 237 8.17 -7.57 -4.19
C VAL A 237 9.22 -8.45 -3.50
N ASP A 238 9.48 -9.65 -4.03
CA ASP A 238 10.50 -10.56 -3.51
C ASP A 238 11.94 -10.08 -3.76
N THR A 239 12.16 -9.27 -4.80
CA THR A 239 13.47 -8.69 -5.10
C THR A 239 13.74 -7.37 -4.38
N GLU A 240 12.76 -6.46 -4.25
CA GLU A 240 12.93 -5.20 -3.50
C GLU A 240 13.08 -5.40 -1.98
N SER A 241 12.66 -6.54 -1.43
CA SER A 241 12.97 -6.92 -0.04
C SER A 241 14.45 -7.31 0.17
N ASP A 242 15.22 -7.57 -0.89
CA ASP A 242 16.64 -7.97 -0.85
C ASP A 242 17.56 -6.96 -1.59
N ASP A 243 17.00 -5.92 -2.22
CA ASP A 243 17.72 -4.91 -3.03
C ASP A 243 17.72 -3.50 -2.40
N GLU A 244 18.12 -3.38 -1.13
CA GLU A 244 18.71 -2.13 -0.62
C GLU A 244 20.20 -2.01 -1.01
N GLU A 245 20.54 -2.16 -2.29
CA GLU A 245 21.87 -1.83 -2.83
C GLU A 245 21.88 -0.42 -3.44
N GLN A 246 21.44 0.58 -2.67
CA GLN A 246 21.82 1.96 -2.96
C GLN A 246 23.35 2.07 -2.88
N GLN A 247 24.00 2.39 -4.00
CA GLN A 247 25.43 2.69 -4.04
C GLN A 247 25.74 3.90 -3.12
N ILE A 248 26.05 3.61 -1.86
CA ILE A 248 26.50 4.61 -0.89
C ILE A 248 27.83 5.19 -1.38
N TYR A 249 27.80 6.46 -1.77
CA TYR A 249 28.98 7.20 -2.21
C TYR A 249 30.04 7.20 -1.11
N ASN A 250 31.13 6.44 -1.32
CA ASN A 250 32.25 6.24 -0.40
C ASN A 250 33.51 6.96 -0.90
N PRO A 251 33.60 8.29 -0.76
CA PRO A 251 34.70 9.10 -1.28
C PRO A 251 36.04 8.80 -0.58
N LEU A 252 36.02 8.16 0.59
CA LEU A 252 37.21 7.82 1.39
C LEU A 252 37.67 6.36 1.20
N LYS A 253 37.01 5.57 0.34
CA LYS A 253 37.28 4.14 0.09
C LYS A 253 37.44 3.32 1.39
N LEU A 254 36.65 3.63 2.41
CA LEU A 254 36.66 2.87 3.66
C LEU A 254 35.99 1.50 3.44
N PRO A 255 36.54 0.39 3.95
CA PRO A 255 35.92 -0.91 3.81
C PRO A 255 34.51 -0.94 4.37
N MET A 256 33.59 -1.53 3.61
CA MET A 256 32.18 -1.58 3.94
C MET A 256 31.90 -2.54 5.08
N GLY A 257 30.99 -2.17 5.97
CA GLY A 257 30.50 -3.03 7.03
C GLY A 257 29.65 -4.17 6.49
N TRP A 258 29.33 -5.11 7.38
CA TRP A 258 28.28 -6.12 7.13
C TRP A 258 26.87 -5.50 7.04
N ASP A 259 26.75 -4.20 7.34
CA ASP A 259 25.53 -3.36 7.31
C ASP A 259 25.51 -2.43 6.07
N GLY A 260 26.36 -2.68 5.06
CA GLY A 260 26.45 -1.85 3.84
C GLY A 260 27.00 -0.42 4.02
N LYS A 261 27.16 0.05 5.26
CA LYS A 261 27.67 1.40 5.59
C LYS A 261 29.20 1.44 5.75
N PRO A 262 29.86 2.56 5.45
CA PRO A 262 31.29 2.74 5.69
C PRO A 262 31.61 2.57 7.19
N ILE A 263 32.50 1.62 7.52
CA ILE A 263 32.87 1.35 8.91
C ILE A 263 33.62 2.56 9.48
N PRO A 264 33.21 3.10 10.65
CA PRO A 264 33.95 4.15 11.31
C PRO A 264 35.43 3.78 11.52
N TYR A 265 36.35 4.71 11.23
CA TYR A 265 37.80 4.46 11.18
C TYR A 265 38.40 3.86 12.49
N TRP A 266 37.82 4.18 13.64
CA TRP A 266 38.25 3.62 14.93
C TRP A 266 37.83 2.16 15.10
N LEU A 267 36.65 1.78 14.59
CA LEU A 267 36.13 0.41 14.62
C LEU A 267 36.92 -0.50 13.68
N TYR A 268 37.36 0.06 12.53
CA TYR A 268 38.27 -0.59 11.59
C TYR A 268 39.62 -0.97 12.23
N LYS A 269 40.23 -0.07 13.02
CA LYS A 269 41.46 -0.36 13.78
C LYS A 269 41.24 -1.34 14.94
N LEU A 270 40.08 -1.30 15.60
CA LEU A 270 39.78 -2.14 16.76
C LEU A 270 39.52 -3.61 16.39
N HIS A 271 38.80 -3.87 15.29
CA HIS A 271 38.45 -5.23 14.85
C HIS A 271 39.44 -5.85 13.84
N GLY A 272 40.55 -5.16 13.54
CA GLY A 272 41.58 -5.67 12.63
C GLY A 272 41.11 -5.85 11.19
N LEU A 273 40.04 -5.16 10.78
CA LEU A 273 39.46 -5.19 9.43
C LEU A 273 40.42 -4.63 8.35
N GLY A 274 41.49 -3.94 8.76
CA GLY A 274 42.49 -3.41 7.85
C GLY A 274 43.63 -4.33 7.46
N GLN A 275 43.64 -5.55 7.99
CA GLN A 275 44.59 -6.56 7.58
C GLN A 275 44.00 -7.38 6.42
N GLU A 276 44.63 -7.26 5.25
CA GLU A 276 44.30 -8.07 4.08
C GLU A 276 44.90 -9.47 4.25
N PHE A 277 44.06 -10.50 4.11
CA PHE A 277 44.47 -11.90 4.08
C PHE A 277 44.14 -12.50 2.73
N LYS A 278 45.13 -13.07 2.05
CA LYS A 278 44.95 -13.71 0.74
C LYS A 278 44.86 -15.22 0.90
N CYS A 279 44.00 -15.85 0.12
CA CYS A 279 43.90 -17.31 0.05
C CYS A 279 44.15 -17.81 -1.38
N GLU A 280 45.26 -18.52 -1.59
CA GLU A 280 45.65 -19.04 -2.91
C GLU A 280 44.72 -20.16 -3.37
N ILE A 281 44.26 -21.01 -2.45
CA ILE A 281 43.29 -22.10 -2.71
C ILE A 281 41.96 -21.54 -3.26
N CYS A 282 41.59 -20.31 -2.88
CA CYS A 282 40.40 -19.62 -3.35
C CYS A 282 40.66 -18.72 -4.58
N GLY A 283 41.77 -18.90 -5.29
CA GLY A 283 42.12 -18.09 -6.46
C GLY A 283 42.64 -16.70 -6.12
N ASN A 284 43.46 -16.58 -5.05
CA ASN A 284 44.00 -15.32 -4.53
C ASN A 284 42.94 -14.31 -4.09
N HIS A 285 41.77 -14.79 -3.67
CA HIS A 285 40.74 -13.94 -3.12
C HIS A 285 41.22 -13.27 -1.82
N SER A 286 40.94 -11.98 -1.71
CA SER A 286 41.39 -11.14 -0.59
C SER A 286 40.26 -10.98 0.42
N TYR A 287 40.51 -11.35 1.66
CA TYR A 287 39.60 -11.26 2.79
C TYR A 287 40.09 -10.18 3.75
N TRP A 288 39.20 -9.28 4.15
CA TRP A 288 39.52 -8.16 5.04
C TRP A 288 39.20 -8.54 6.48
N GLY A 289 40.24 -8.65 7.31
CA GLY A 289 40.13 -8.97 8.73
C GLY A 289 40.07 -10.46 9.05
N ARG A 290 40.58 -10.80 10.24
CA ARG A 290 40.78 -12.18 10.70
C ARG A 290 39.47 -12.97 10.81
N ARG A 291 38.37 -12.35 11.24
CA ARG A 291 37.06 -13.03 11.38
C ARG A 291 36.45 -13.43 10.03
N ALA A 292 36.55 -12.57 9.02
CA ALA A 292 36.09 -12.88 7.66
C ALA A 292 36.96 -13.99 7.06
N TYR A 293 38.27 -13.94 7.29
CA TYR A 293 39.18 -14.99 6.90
C TYR A 293 38.89 -16.32 7.63
N GLU A 294 38.65 -16.36 8.93
CA GLU A 294 38.34 -17.64 9.60
C GLU A 294 36.99 -18.24 9.13
N ARG A 295 36.03 -17.39 8.75
CA ARG A 295 34.75 -17.83 8.18
C ARG A 295 34.91 -18.47 6.79
N HIS A 296 35.85 -17.99 5.97
CA HIS A 296 36.00 -18.46 4.59
C HIS A 296 36.35 -19.95 4.47
N PHE A 297 37.02 -20.55 5.47
CA PHE A 297 37.34 -21.99 5.47
C PHE A 297 36.10 -22.90 5.43
N LYS A 298 34.94 -22.39 5.88
CA LYS A 298 33.66 -23.11 5.83
C LYS A 298 32.83 -22.75 4.60
N GLU A 299 33.21 -21.72 3.84
CA GLU A 299 32.47 -21.31 2.65
C GLU A 299 32.67 -22.28 1.49
N TRP A 300 31.67 -22.33 0.60
CA TRP A 300 31.68 -23.21 -0.56
C TRP A 300 32.92 -23.02 -1.45
N ARG A 301 33.38 -21.77 -1.64
CA ARG A 301 34.54 -21.47 -2.48
C ARG A 301 35.82 -22.16 -1.98
N HIS A 302 36.05 -22.15 -0.67
CA HIS A 302 37.21 -22.83 -0.07
C HIS A 302 37.04 -24.35 -0.09
N GLN A 303 35.84 -24.85 0.23
CA GLN A 303 35.52 -26.28 0.14
C GLN A 303 35.74 -26.83 -1.27
N HIS A 304 35.34 -26.08 -2.29
CA HIS A 304 35.52 -26.44 -3.69
C HIS A 304 37.01 -26.45 -4.06
N GLY A 305 37.77 -25.43 -3.68
CA GLY A 305 39.22 -25.39 -3.90
C GLY A 305 39.94 -26.58 -3.25
N MET A 306 39.59 -26.92 -2.02
CA MET A 306 40.11 -28.11 -1.31
C MET A 306 39.74 -29.42 -2.03
N ARG A 307 38.52 -29.52 -2.55
CA ARG A 307 38.06 -30.68 -3.34
C ARG A 307 38.83 -30.83 -4.65
N CYS A 308 39.12 -29.73 -5.35
CA CYS A 308 39.95 -29.74 -6.56
C CYS A 308 41.38 -30.18 -6.28
N LEU A 309 41.91 -29.88 -5.09
CA LEU A 309 43.23 -30.34 -4.65
C LEU A 309 43.23 -31.78 -4.11
N GLY A 310 42.07 -32.41 -3.94
CA GLY A 310 41.94 -33.75 -3.37
C GLY A 310 42.21 -33.84 -1.87
N ILE A 311 42.10 -32.70 -1.15
CA ILE A 311 42.35 -32.61 0.29
C ILE A 311 41.00 -32.57 1.02
N PRO A 312 40.77 -33.39 2.05
CA PRO A 312 39.54 -33.35 2.82
C PRO A 312 39.46 -32.05 3.63
N ASN A 313 38.36 -31.30 3.51
CA ASN A 313 38.15 -30.06 4.25
C ASN A 313 37.82 -30.31 5.73
N THR A 314 38.82 -30.71 6.51
CA THR A 314 38.74 -30.91 7.95
C THR A 314 39.37 -29.73 8.69
N LYS A 315 39.01 -29.53 9.96
CA LYS A 315 39.57 -28.45 10.80
C LYS A 315 41.10 -28.45 10.87
N ASN A 316 41.74 -29.60 10.64
CA ASN A 316 43.20 -29.74 10.63
C ASN A 316 43.87 -28.99 9.47
N PHE A 317 43.12 -28.66 8.41
CA PHE A 317 43.60 -27.88 7.27
C PHE A 317 43.16 -26.40 7.33
N ASN A 318 42.51 -25.97 8.41
CA ASN A 318 42.24 -24.55 8.63
C ASN A 318 43.57 -23.81 8.78
N GLU A 319 43.64 -22.58 8.26
CA GLU A 319 44.85 -21.74 8.15
C GLU A 319 45.84 -22.12 7.03
N ILE A 320 45.62 -23.24 6.34
CA ILE A 320 46.41 -23.58 5.16
C ILE A 320 45.79 -22.87 3.95
N THR A 321 46.53 -21.94 3.38
CA THR A 321 46.04 -21.12 2.27
C THR A 321 46.90 -21.16 1.02
N SER A 322 48.09 -21.76 1.11
CA SER A 322 48.93 -22.00 -0.04
C SER A 322 48.61 -23.33 -0.72
N ILE A 323 48.81 -23.38 -2.03
CA ILE A 323 48.68 -24.60 -2.85
C ILE A 323 49.69 -25.69 -2.42
N GLU A 324 50.75 -25.30 -1.68
CA GLU A 324 51.69 -26.24 -1.02
C GLU A 324 51.01 -27.25 -0.07
N ALA A 325 49.74 -27.01 0.29
CA ALA A 325 48.88 -27.94 1.01
C ALA A 325 48.88 -29.36 0.42
N LYS A 326 48.98 -29.48 -0.91
CA LYS A 326 48.97 -30.78 -1.60
C LYS A 326 50.18 -31.65 -1.22
N ALA A 327 51.38 -31.06 -1.18
CA ALA A 327 52.60 -31.77 -0.78
C ALA A 327 52.57 -32.17 0.71
N LEU A 328 51.94 -31.34 1.55
CA LEU A 328 51.72 -31.68 2.96
C LEU A 328 50.73 -32.85 3.09
N TRP A 329 49.64 -32.84 2.33
CA TRP A 329 48.65 -33.91 2.33
C TRP A 329 49.23 -35.24 1.86
N GLU A 330 50.03 -35.25 0.79
CA GLU A 330 50.73 -36.44 0.31
C GLU A 330 51.66 -37.03 1.40
N LYS A 331 52.39 -36.18 2.14
CA LYS A 331 53.22 -36.63 3.28
C LYS A 331 52.39 -37.19 4.43
N ILE A 332 51.22 -36.63 4.71
CA ILE A 332 50.30 -37.12 5.75
C ILE A 332 49.71 -38.48 5.33
N GLN A 333 49.25 -38.62 4.09
CA GLN A 333 48.74 -39.88 3.56
C GLN A 333 49.81 -40.98 3.57
N ALA A 334 51.05 -40.64 3.21
CA ALA A 334 52.18 -41.57 3.27
C ALA A 334 52.48 -42.04 4.70
N ARG A 335 52.32 -41.17 5.71
CA ARG A 335 52.48 -41.53 7.14
C ARG A 335 51.30 -42.31 7.70
N GLN A 336 50.08 -41.99 7.30
CA GLN A 336 48.85 -42.63 7.78
C GLN A 336 48.59 -44.00 7.12
N GLY A 337 49.33 -44.36 6.06
CA GLY A 337 49.35 -45.72 5.50
C GLY A 337 48.07 -46.13 4.77
N VAL A 338 47.16 -45.20 4.50
CA VAL A 338 45.81 -45.47 3.96
C VAL A 338 45.83 -45.97 2.49
N ASN A 339 46.95 -45.82 1.78
CA ASN A 339 47.08 -46.17 0.36
C ASN A 339 48.20 -47.17 0.03
N LYS A 340 48.68 -47.96 1.00
CA LYS A 340 49.66 -49.01 0.69
C LYS A 340 48.97 -50.37 0.77
N TRP A 341 48.52 -50.87 -0.38
CA TRP A 341 48.05 -52.26 -0.56
C TRP A 341 49.04 -53.19 0.14
N ARG A 342 48.52 -54.01 1.06
CA ARG A 342 49.34 -54.96 1.82
C ARG A 342 49.09 -56.36 1.29
N PRO A 343 49.89 -56.85 0.31
CA PRO A 343 49.67 -58.16 -0.31
C PRO A 343 49.52 -59.30 0.70
N ASP A 344 50.25 -59.27 1.81
CA ASP A 344 50.18 -60.33 2.82
C ASP A 344 48.83 -60.41 3.56
N LEU A 345 48.05 -59.33 3.58
CA LEU A 345 46.75 -59.22 4.27
C LEU A 345 45.58 -59.15 3.30
N GLU A 346 45.77 -58.57 2.12
CA GLU A 346 44.72 -58.20 1.18
C GLU A 346 44.71 -59.06 -0.11
N GLU A 347 45.74 -59.86 -0.37
CA GLU A 347 45.75 -60.82 -1.49
C GLU A 347 45.10 -62.14 -1.05
N GLU A 348 44.03 -62.52 -1.74
CA GLU A 348 43.23 -63.71 -1.45
C GLU A 348 43.54 -64.84 -2.45
N TYR A 349 43.64 -66.07 -1.94
CA TYR A 349 43.88 -67.30 -2.67
C TYR A 349 42.74 -68.29 -2.42
N GLU A 350 42.30 -68.94 -3.48
CA GLU A 350 41.27 -69.99 -3.43
C GLU A 350 41.93 -71.37 -3.43
N ASP A 351 41.49 -72.27 -2.54
CA ASP A 351 41.90 -73.67 -2.54
C ASP A 351 41.14 -74.51 -3.59
N GLN A 352 41.44 -75.81 -3.69
CA GLN A 352 40.77 -76.70 -4.65
C GLN A 352 39.30 -76.98 -4.28
N GLU A 353 38.89 -76.68 -3.05
CA GLU A 353 37.53 -76.85 -2.54
C GLU A 353 36.70 -75.56 -2.65
N GLY A 354 37.31 -74.47 -3.11
CA GLY A 354 36.68 -73.17 -3.31
C GLY A 354 36.68 -72.24 -2.09
N ASN A 355 37.47 -72.55 -1.06
CA ASN A 355 37.59 -71.70 0.13
C ASN A 355 38.64 -70.61 -0.08
N ILE A 356 38.31 -69.39 0.32
CA ILE A 356 39.14 -68.21 0.11
C ILE A 356 39.90 -67.87 1.40
N TYR A 357 41.23 -67.79 1.29
CA TYR A 357 42.13 -67.44 2.39
C TYR A 357 43.04 -66.27 2.00
N ASN A 358 43.44 -65.44 2.96
CA ASN A 358 44.53 -64.50 2.71
C ASN A 358 45.85 -65.26 2.44
N LYS A 359 46.75 -64.64 1.69
CA LYS A 359 48.02 -65.23 1.24
C LYS A 359 48.80 -65.93 2.36
N LYS A 360 48.94 -65.28 3.51
CA LYS A 360 49.70 -65.82 4.63
C LYS A 360 49.06 -67.11 5.16
N THR A 361 47.75 -67.08 5.39
CA THR A 361 46.99 -68.24 5.89
C THR A 361 47.01 -69.37 4.87
N TYR A 362 46.85 -69.06 3.58
CA TYR A 362 46.96 -70.05 2.51
C TYR A 362 48.34 -70.73 2.50
N THR A 363 49.43 -69.95 2.54
CA THR A 363 50.79 -70.52 2.55
C THR A 363 51.09 -71.34 3.80
N ASP A 364 50.55 -70.96 4.96
CA ASP A 364 50.74 -71.70 6.21
C ASP A 364 49.91 -72.99 6.22
N LEU A 365 48.67 -72.97 5.73
CA LEU A 365 47.82 -74.16 5.56
C LEU A 365 48.42 -75.13 4.53
N GLN A 366 48.95 -74.62 3.42
CA GLN A 366 49.64 -75.42 2.40
C GLN A 366 50.90 -76.09 2.96
N ARG A 367 51.68 -75.38 3.80
CA ARG A 367 52.85 -75.96 4.48
C ARG A 367 52.49 -77.02 5.51
N GLN A 368 51.32 -76.90 6.13
CA GLN A 368 50.78 -77.89 7.07
C GLN A 368 50.09 -79.07 6.36
N GLY A 369 49.89 -78.99 5.04
CA GLY A 369 49.24 -80.02 4.22
C GLY A 369 47.72 -80.10 4.44
N LEU A 370 47.10 -78.99 4.86
CA LEU A 370 45.68 -78.92 5.18
C LEU A 370 44.81 -78.46 4.01
N ILE A 371 45.42 -77.90 2.96
CA ILE A 371 44.79 -77.47 1.69
C ILE A 371 45.67 -77.77 0.49
#